data_AF-A0A023EEX9-F1
#
_entry.id   AF-A0A023EEX9-F1
#
_cell.length_a   1.000
_cell.length_b   1.000
_cell.length_c   1.000
_cell.angle_alpha   90.00
_cell.angle_beta   90.00
_cell.angle_gamma   90.00
#
_symmetry.space_group_name_H-M   'P 1'
#
loop_
_entity.id
_entity.type
_entity.pdbx_description
1 polymer ?
#
loop_
_entity_poly.entity_id
_entity_poly.type
_entity_poly.pdbx_seq_one_letter_code
_entity_poly.pdbx_strand_id
1 'polypeptide(L)'
;THSTSNAIRQLKRLEPSSVSSSSLFKSTCSVITVRGATVQYFLFYKRLQYLGREYPGGPEKFRQKCYNAFKRQSGETDPEKIQRAINLGEYVVKEIQALYSLRKYRAMKKRYYDDK
;
A
#
# COMPACT_ATOMS: atom_id res chain seq x y z
N THR A 1 20.62 -27.06 11.85
CA THR A 1 19.80 -27.22 10.62
C THR A 1 18.32 -27.54 10.87
N HIS A 2 17.71 -27.20 12.02
CA HIS A 2 16.26 -27.44 12.23
C HIS A 2 15.53 -26.40 13.12
N SER A 3 15.79 -25.09 12.99
CA SER A 3 15.05 -24.11 13.84
C SER A 3 14.47 -22.88 13.13
N THR A 4 14.80 -22.61 11.87
CA THR A 4 14.25 -21.45 11.14
C THR A 4 13.10 -21.79 10.20
N SER A 5 12.86 -23.07 9.90
CA SER A 5 11.80 -23.51 8.99
C SER A 5 10.39 -23.51 9.63
N ASN A 6 10.31 -23.61 10.97
CA ASN A 6 9.02 -23.65 11.68
C ASN A 6 8.37 -22.26 11.88
N ALA A 7 9.13 -21.17 11.85
CA ALA A 7 8.58 -19.82 12.00
C ALA A 7 7.77 -19.38 10.76
N ILE A 8 8.18 -19.82 9.57
CA ILE A 8 7.51 -19.48 8.31
C ILE A 8 6.22 -20.31 8.11
N ARG A 9 6.12 -21.51 8.70
CA ARG A 9 4.88 -22.30 8.71
C ARG A 9 3.80 -21.78 9.67
N GLN A 10 4.17 -20.98 10.68
CA GLN A 10 3.23 -20.38 11.64
C GLN A 10 2.54 -19.11 11.09
N LEU A 11 3.12 -18.44 10.09
CA LEU A 11 2.54 -17.22 9.50
C LEU A 11 1.51 -17.45 8.38
N LYS A 12 1.04 -18.70 8.20
CA LYS A 12 0.02 -19.05 7.19
C LYS A 12 -1.15 -19.86 7.76
N ARG A 13 -1.53 -19.62 9.03
CA ARG A 13 -2.62 -20.37 9.69
C ARG A 13 -3.64 -19.55 10.49
N LEU A 14 -3.79 -18.26 10.18
CA LEU A 14 -4.97 -17.47 10.52
C LEU A 14 -5.26 -16.65 9.26
N GLU A 15 -6.24 -17.02 8.45
CA GLU A 15 -7.69 -16.88 8.66
C GLU A 15 -8.42 -17.77 7.61
N PRO A 16 -9.77 -17.92 7.59
CA PRO A 16 -10.80 -17.56 8.59
C PRO A 16 -11.86 -18.67 8.84
N SER A 17 -12.57 -18.66 9.97
CA SER A 17 -14.01 -19.02 10.00
C SER A 17 -14.70 -18.72 11.34
N SER A 18 -15.69 -17.83 11.25
CA SER A 18 -16.95 -17.79 11.99
C SER A 18 -16.95 -17.89 13.52
N VAL A 19 -17.17 -16.73 14.19
CA VAL A 19 -18.19 -16.69 15.24
C VAL A 19 -19.10 -15.48 15.01
N SER A 20 -20.36 -15.81 14.75
CA SER A 20 -21.50 -14.91 14.70
C SER A 20 -21.76 -14.30 16.07
N SER A 21 -21.81 -12.97 16.16
CA SER A 21 -22.65 -12.24 17.11
C SER A 21 -22.92 -10.84 16.59
N SER A 22 -24.17 -10.41 16.76
CA SER A 22 -24.81 -9.15 16.31
C SER A 22 -25.36 -9.12 14.87
N SER A 23 -26.14 -10.16 14.54
CA SER A 23 -27.45 -9.92 13.92
C SER A 23 -28.25 -8.93 14.78
N LEU A 24 -28.21 -7.64 14.41
CA LEU A 24 -29.23 -6.59 14.64
C LEU A 24 -28.75 -5.19 14.19
N PHE A 25 -27.59 -5.09 13.51
CA PHE A 25 -27.18 -3.86 12.82
C PHE A 25 -27.08 -4.05 11.30
N LYS A 26 -27.92 -4.93 10.73
CA LYS A 26 -27.88 -5.27 9.30
C LYS A 26 -28.93 -4.55 8.44
N SER A 27 -29.74 -3.64 9.02
CA SER A 27 -30.88 -3.06 8.31
C SER A 27 -30.67 -1.67 7.70
N THR A 28 -29.58 -0.94 8.00
CA THR A 28 -29.33 0.40 7.40
C THR A 28 -27.92 0.63 6.87
N CYS A 29 -27.07 -0.40 6.84
CA CYS A 29 -25.64 -0.21 6.55
C CYS A 29 -25.18 -0.91 5.25
N SER A 30 -25.90 -0.74 4.15
CA SER A 30 -25.33 -1.00 2.80
C SER A 30 -24.74 0.26 2.17
N VAL A 31 -25.25 1.45 2.55
CA VAL A 31 -24.88 2.74 1.91
C VAL A 31 -23.70 3.44 2.61
N ILE A 32 -23.48 3.17 3.91
CA ILE A 32 -22.39 3.79 4.70
C ILE A 32 -21.04 3.10 4.43
N THR A 33 -21.03 1.78 4.21
CA THR A 33 -19.80 0.97 4.05
C THR A 33 -19.05 1.26 2.73
N VAL A 34 -19.78 1.45 1.61
CA VAL A 34 -19.17 1.74 0.30
C VAL A 34 -18.64 3.18 0.24
N ARG A 35 -19.34 4.13 0.89
CA ARG A 35 -18.88 5.51 1.00
C ARG A 35 -17.63 5.65 1.87
N GLY A 36 -17.50 4.85 2.93
CA GLY A 36 -16.28 4.83 3.76
C GLY A 36 -15.04 4.35 2.99
N ALA A 37 -15.16 3.24 2.26
CA ALA A 37 -14.03 2.64 1.52
C ALA A 37 -13.54 3.55 0.38
N THR A 38 -14.45 4.23 -0.33
CA THR A 38 -14.10 5.15 -1.43
C THR A 38 -13.38 6.41 -0.93
N VAL A 39 -13.76 6.95 0.24
CA VAL A 39 -13.05 8.07 0.88
C VAL A 39 -11.62 7.68 1.28
N GLN A 40 -11.45 6.49 1.88
CA GLN A 40 -10.10 6.00 2.24
C GLN A 40 -9.21 5.82 1.01
N TYR A 41 -9.76 5.26 -0.07
CA TYR A 41 -9.04 5.08 -1.33
C TYR A 41 -8.59 6.41 -1.95
N PHE A 42 -9.46 7.43 -1.91
CA PHE A 42 -9.12 8.77 -2.40
C PHE A 42 -8.06 9.48 -1.55
N LEU A 43 -8.15 9.38 -0.23
CA LEU A 43 -7.11 9.91 0.68
C LEU A 43 -5.77 9.22 0.44
N PHE A 44 -5.80 7.90 0.24
CA PHE A 44 -4.62 7.11 -0.10
C PHE A 44 -3.99 7.57 -1.42
N TYR A 45 -4.81 7.81 -2.46
CA TYR A 45 -4.35 8.36 -3.74
C TYR A 45 -3.61 9.70 -3.57
N LYS A 46 -4.19 10.64 -2.79
CA LYS A 46 -3.53 11.93 -2.49
C LYS A 46 -2.21 11.75 -1.74
N ARG A 47 -2.18 10.87 -0.75
CA ARG A 47 -0.96 10.54 0.02
C ARG A 47 0.12 9.98 -0.88
N LEU A 48 -0.23 9.03 -1.75
CA LEU A 48 0.71 8.40 -2.68
C LEU A 48 1.30 9.43 -3.65
N GLN A 49 0.47 10.30 -4.19
CA GLN A 49 0.91 11.35 -5.13
C GLN A 49 1.83 12.39 -4.48
N TYR A 50 1.68 12.64 -3.18
CA TYR A 50 2.60 13.48 -2.40
C TYR A 50 3.97 12.81 -2.22
N LEU A 51 3.99 11.53 -1.83
CA LEU A 51 5.22 10.75 -1.65
C LEU A 51 6.01 10.54 -2.95
N GLY A 52 5.29 10.45 -4.07
CA GLY A 52 5.87 10.29 -5.41
C GLY A 52 6.76 11.43 -5.91
N ARG A 53 6.88 12.55 -5.19
CA ARG A 53 7.75 13.67 -5.57
C ARG A 53 9.25 13.31 -5.53
N GLU A 54 9.62 12.38 -4.65
CA GLU A 54 11.00 11.92 -4.47
C GLU A 54 11.40 10.81 -5.47
N TYR A 55 10.54 10.50 -6.44
CA TYR A 55 10.81 9.45 -7.42
C TYR A 55 11.93 9.86 -8.40
N PRO A 56 12.93 9.00 -8.66
CA PRO A 56 14.09 9.36 -9.50
C PRO A 56 13.73 9.69 -10.96
N GLY A 57 12.60 9.21 -11.46
CA GLY A 57 12.09 9.55 -12.81
C GLY A 57 11.32 10.86 -12.89
N GLY A 58 11.27 11.63 -11.81
CA GLY A 58 10.47 12.84 -11.65
C GLY A 58 9.02 12.55 -11.23
N PRO A 59 8.35 13.56 -10.63
CA PRO A 59 6.99 13.41 -10.14
C PRO A 59 6.00 13.07 -11.26
N GLU A 60 6.21 13.59 -12.47
CA GLU A 60 5.25 13.45 -13.56
C GLU A 60 5.08 12.00 -14.04
N LYS A 61 6.19 11.27 -14.22
CA LYS A 61 6.14 9.85 -14.59
C LYS A 61 5.45 9.02 -13.51
N PHE A 62 5.67 9.35 -12.24
CA PHE A 62 5.03 8.65 -11.13
C PHE A 62 3.51 8.94 -11.09
N ARG A 63 3.11 10.19 -11.31
CA ARG A 63 1.70 10.60 -11.41
C ARG A 63 0.97 9.85 -12.51
N GLN A 64 1.56 9.75 -13.70
CA GLN A 64 0.98 9.02 -14.82
C GLN A 64 0.82 7.53 -14.50
N LYS A 65 1.85 6.89 -13.91
CA LYS A 65 1.78 5.48 -13.48
C LYS A 65 0.67 5.23 -12.45
N CYS A 66 0.58 6.10 -11.43
CA CYS A 66 -0.49 6.02 -10.44
C CYS A 66 -1.84 6.18 -11.12
N TYR A 67 -2.04 7.28 -11.85
CA TYR A 67 -3.31 7.56 -12.53
C TYR A 67 -3.77 6.39 -13.40
N ASN A 68 -2.86 5.79 -14.19
CA ASN A 68 -3.20 4.63 -15.03
C ASN A 68 -3.59 3.39 -14.21
N ALA A 69 -2.94 3.13 -13.08
CA ALA A 69 -3.29 2.03 -12.19
C ALA A 69 -4.68 2.24 -11.56
N PHE A 70 -4.93 3.42 -11.02
CA PHE A 70 -6.19 3.78 -10.37
C PHE A 70 -7.35 3.87 -11.38
N LYS A 71 -7.11 4.36 -12.60
CA LYS A 71 -8.09 4.42 -13.68
C LYS A 71 -8.57 3.04 -14.12
N ARG A 72 -7.69 2.03 -14.13
CA ARG A 72 -8.08 0.65 -14.44
C ARG A 72 -8.99 0.02 -13.37
N GLN A 73 -8.92 0.51 -12.13
CA GLN A 73 -9.67 0.00 -10.98
C GLN A 73 -10.90 0.86 -10.61
N SER A 74 -11.19 1.93 -11.35
CA SER A 74 -12.21 2.92 -10.96
C SER A 74 -13.65 2.40 -11.01
N GLY A 75 -13.93 1.33 -11.75
CA GLY A 75 -15.27 0.74 -11.87
C GLY A 75 -15.57 -0.33 -10.82
N GLU A 76 -14.61 -0.67 -9.95
CA GLU A 76 -14.75 -1.76 -9.00
C GLU A 76 -15.44 -1.29 -7.71
N THR A 77 -16.56 -1.94 -7.35
CA THR A 77 -17.37 -1.57 -6.17
C THR A 77 -17.19 -2.54 -5.00
N ASP A 78 -16.49 -3.66 -5.22
CA ASP A 78 -16.25 -4.67 -4.18
C ASP A 78 -15.26 -4.15 -3.11
N PRO A 79 -15.64 -4.14 -1.82
CA PRO A 79 -14.80 -3.61 -0.75
C PRO A 79 -13.50 -4.38 -0.58
N GLU A 80 -13.51 -5.70 -0.80
CA GLU A 80 -12.30 -6.53 -0.69
C GLU A 80 -11.23 -6.17 -1.74
N LYS A 81 -11.65 -5.86 -2.97
CA LYS A 81 -10.73 -5.50 -4.05
C LYS A 81 -10.11 -4.12 -3.79
N ILE A 82 -10.89 -3.18 -3.26
CA ILE A 82 -10.39 -1.86 -2.82
C ILE A 82 -9.32 -2.03 -1.75
N GLN A 83 -9.57 -2.90 -0.77
CA GLN A 83 -8.60 -3.16 0.30
C GLN A 83 -7.31 -3.81 -0.21
N ARG A 84 -7.42 -4.77 -1.14
CA ARG A 84 -6.25 -5.34 -1.84
C ARG A 84 -5.46 -4.28 -2.61
N ALA A 85 -6.13 -3.35 -3.29
CA ALA A 85 -5.47 -2.26 -4.01
C ALA A 85 -4.73 -1.29 -3.07
N ILE A 86 -5.31 -0.97 -1.92
CA ILE A 86 -4.64 -0.16 -0.88
C ILE A 86 -3.39 -0.88 -0.37
N ASN A 87 -3.49 -2.17 -0.04
CA ASN A 87 -2.35 -2.96 0.44
C ASN A 87 -1.22 -3.00 -0.59
N LEU A 88 -1.54 -3.15 -1.89
CA LEU A 88 -0.55 -3.07 -2.97
C LEU A 88 0.11 -1.69 -3.02
N GLY A 89 -0.67 -0.62 -2.86
CA GLY A 89 -0.14 0.74 -2.79
C GLY A 89 0.80 0.95 -1.60
N GLU A 90 0.55 0.32 -0.45
CA GLU A 90 1.44 0.43 0.72
C GLU A 90 2.83 -0.16 0.45
N TYR A 91 2.95 -1.21 -0.38
CA TYR A 91 4.25 -1.70 -0.83
C TYR A 91 4.99 -0.64 -1.65
N VAL A 92 4.29 0.05 -2.55
CA VAL A 92 4.88 1.15 -3.35
C VAL A 92 5.40 2.27 -2.45
N VAL A 93 4.68 2.59 -1.36
CA VAL A 93 5.16 3.57 -0.37
C VAL A 93 6.48 3.13 0.26
N LYS A 94 6.60 1.85 0.66
CA LYS A 94 7.84 1.29 1.24
C LYS A 94 9.00 1.32 0.23
N GLU A 95 8.73 1.05 -1.04
CA GLU A 95 9.74 1.14 -2.10
C GLU A 95 10.26 2.58 -2.26
N ILE A 96 9.38 3.58 -2.27
CA ILE A 96 9.78 4.99 -2.37
C ILE A 96 10.65 5.39 -1.17
N GLN A 97 10.28 4.97 0.05
CA GLN A 97 11.08 5.22 1.25
C GLN A 97 12.46 4.55 1.18
N ALA A 98 12.53 3.32 0.65
CA ALA A 98 13.79 2.62 0.43
C ALA A 98 14.66 3.36 -0.60
N LEU A 99 14.08 3.81 -1.71
CA LEU A 99 14.78 4.60 -2.73
C LEU A 99 15.33 5.91 -2.17
N TYR A 100 14.54 6.61 -1.35
CA TYR A 100 15.00 7.82 -0.66
C TYR A 100 16.22 7.54 0.23
N SER A 101 16.15 6.48 1.04
CA SER A 101 17.25 6.05 1.91
C SER A 101 18.51 5.69 1.12
N LEU A 102 18.36 4.96 0.01
CA LEU A 102 19.46 4.61 -0.88
C LEU A 102 20.11 5.84 -1.52
N ARG A 103 19.30 6.80 -2.00
CA ARG A 103 19.81 8.06 -2.57
C ARG A 103 20.63 8.82 -1.54
N LYS A 104 20.14 8.95 -0.30
CA LYS A 104 20.85 9.61 0.80
C LYS A 104 22.16 8.89 1.12
N TYR A 105 22.12 7.57 1.23
CA TYR A 105 23.32 6.76 1.47
C TYR A 105 24.36 6.92 0.35
N ARG A 106 23.95 6.86 -0.92
CA ARG A 106 24.85 7.05 -2.08
C ARG A 106 25.54 8.42 -2.03
N ALA A 107 24.79 9.48 -1.73
CA ALA A 107 25.35 10.83 -1.61
C ALA A 107 26.33 10.95 -0.45
N MET A 108 26.03 10.34 0.70
CA MET A 108 26.94 10.30 1.85
C MET A 108 28.21 9.51 1.52
N LYS A 109 28.08 8.30 0.96
CA LYS A 109 29.22 7.47 0.59
C LYS A 109 30.18 8.21 -0.35
N LYS A 110 29.64 8.90 -1.34
CA LYS A 110 30.41 9.72 -2.29
C LYS A 110 31.29 10.76 -1.57
N ARG A 111 30.73 11.47 -0.58
CA ARG A 111 31.42 12.55 0.13
C ARG A 111 32.56 12.11 1.04
N TYR A 112 32.50 10.90 1.58
CA TYR A 112 33.47 10.45 2.60
C TYR A 112 34.49 9.45 2.08
N TYR A 113 34.23 8.81 0.93
CA TYR A 113 35.06 7.71 0.44
C TYR A 113 35.66 7.95 -0.96
N ASP A 114 35.23 8.97 -1.72
CA ASP A 114 35.80 9.24 -3.05
C ASP A 114 37.09 10.09 -3.00
N ASP A 115 37.43 10.68 -1.85
CA ASP A 115 38.64 11.51 -1.65
C ASP A 115 39.90 10.68 -1.24
N LYS A 116 39.87 9.35 -1.40
CA LYS A 116 41.01 8.45 -1.14
C LYS A 116 41.53 7.78 -2.40
#